data_AF-A0A8X6NW74-F1
#
_entry.id   AF-A0A8X6NW74-F1
#
_cell.length_a   1.000
_cell.length_b   1.000
_cell.length_c   1.000
_cell.angle_alpha   90.00
_cell.angle_beta   90.00
_cell.angle_gamma   90.00
#
_symmetry.space_group_name_H-M   'P 1'
#
loop_
_entity.id
_entity.type
_entity.pdbx_description
1 polymer ?
#
loop_
_entity_poly.entity_id
_entity_poly.type
_entity_poly.pdbx_seq_one_letter_code
_entity_poly.pdbx_strand_id
1 'polypeptide(L)'
;MSSIESRVQKICNCLSTLTNEIRIEPADPSKGHNNIKDTFACELRRNVHLTFQKLESYPEVKGSVIDYIQPCFEDKCISCDYLKFLQLSLVLLRLLRFALKEESESGSKKTDVSKLPVPTALLSISQKKIVQKCLQFAIALGILPNLLRGIGIPLSKRLRHAIILEHFTSESTLYQKHIQLALCLDTLLGCLECEAMQKIIIVYHGTDILAGLLQLCHGPIKKTDETETDFVRGCSDYPLKLKMLLLYLFLGAGVREMI
;
A
#
# COMPACT_ATOMS: atom_id res chain seq x y z
N MET A 1 5.33 24.60 26.05
CA MET A 1 3.96 24.23 25.64
C MET A 1 4.09 23.16 24.58
N SER A 2 3.82 21.89 24.94
CA SER A 2 3.83 20.77 23.99
C SER A 2 2.68 20.97 23.01
N SER A 3 2.98 21.23 21.74
CA SER A 3 1.97 21.24 20.68
C SER A 3 1.39 19.83 20.58
N ILE A 4 0.13 19.64 20.96
CA ILE A 4 -0.56 18.35 20.81
C ILE A 4 -0.63 18.06 19.32
N GLU A 5 0.23 17.15 18.83
CA GLU A 5 0.19 16.72 17.43
C GLU A 5 -1.17 16.06 17.13
N SER A 6 -1.82 16.45 16.04
CA SER A 6 -3.06 15.81 15.60
C SER A 6 -2.81 14.37 15.14
N ARG A 7 -3.85 13.53 15.13
CA ARG A 7 -3.76 12.14 14.65
C ARG A 7 -3.25 12.08 13.20
N VAL A 8 -3.73 13.00 12.35
CA VAL A 8 -3.24 13.18 10.96
C VAL A 8 -1.74 13.46 10.93
N GLN A 9 -1.25 14.35 11.79
CA GLN A 9 0.18 14.68 11.84
C GLN A 9 1.03 13.49 12.29
N LYS A 10 0.59 12.73 13.30
CA LYS A 10 1.29 11.52 13.77
C LYS A 10 1.40 10.45 12.69
N ILE A 11 0.30 10.21 11.95
CA ILE A 11 0.28 9.25 10.84
C ILE A 11 1.20 9.74 9.71
N CYS A 12 1.16 11.03 9.36
CA CYS A 12 2.05 11.60 8.35
C CYS A 12 3.52 11.53 8.76
N ASN A 13 3.85 11.68 10.04
CA ASN A 13 5.21 11.49 10.55
C ASN A 13 5.67 10.03 10.36
N CYS A 14 4.79 9.05 10.61
CA CYS A 14 5.09 7.63 10.35
C CYS A 14 5.29 7.35 8.86
N LEU A 15 4.41 7.88 7.99
CA LEU A 15 4.54 7.77 6.54
C LEU A 15 5.82 8.43 6.02
N SER A 16 6.20 9.57 6.60
CA SER A 16 7.45 10.25 6.26
C SER A 16 8.65 9.37 6.61
N THR A 17 8.68 8.77 7.80
CA THR A 17 9.75 7.83 8.22
C THR A 17 9.81 6.62 7.30
N LEU A 18 8.65 6.03 6.97
CA LEU A 18 8.58 4.85 6.11
C LEU A 18 9.11 5.14 4.71
N THR A 19 8.79 6.30 4.16
CA THR A 19 9.16 6.65 2.79
C THR A 19 10.47 7.42 2.69
N ASN A 20 11.16 7.70 3.81
CA ASN A 20 12.33 8.58 3.80
C ASN A 20 13.53 7.94 3.10
N GLU A 21 14.32 8.75 2.40
CA GLU A 21 15.68 8.40 1.95
C GLU A 21 15.87 7.08 1.18
N ILE A 22 14.84 6.55 0.51
CA ILE A 22 15.03 5.42 -0.40
C ILE A 22 15.72 5.95 -1.65
N ARG A 23 17.02 5.71 -1.77
CA ARG A 23 17.86 6.17 -2.88
C ARG A 23 18.24 4.97 -3.72
N ILE A 24 17.66 4.88 -4.90
CA ILE A 24 18.19 3.97 -5.91
C ILE A 24 19.34 4.69 -6.61
N GLU A 25 20.51 4.70 -5.99
CA GLU A 25 21.70 5.30 -6.61
C GLU A 25 22.08 4.55 -7.90
N PRO A 26 22.57 5.25 -8.93
CA PRO A 26 23.03 4.62 -10.16
C PRO A 26 24.26 3.77 -9.82
N ALA A 27 24.14 2.46 -9.96
CA ALA A 27 25.30 1.60 -9.90
C ALA A 27 26.26 1.94 -11.04
N ASP A 28 27.53 2.07 -10.68
CA ASP A 28 28.64 1.82 -11.59
C ASP A 28 28.38 0.47 -12.30
N PRO A 29 28.40 0.41 -13.65
CA PRO A 29 28.14 -0.82 -14.39
C PRO A 29 29.07 -1.98 -14.03
N SER A 30 30.14 -1.72 -13.25
CA SER A 30 31.04 -2.71 -12.67
C SER A 30 30.53 -3.43 -11.41
N LYS A 31 29.47 -2.96 -10.74
CA LYS A 31 28.89 -3.59 -9.52
C LYS A 31 27.57 -4.29 -9.85
N GLY A 32 27.57 -5.62 -9.82
CA GLY A 32 26.47 -6.47 -10.29
C GLY A 32 25.09 -6.23 -9.62
N HIS A 33 24.03 -6.59 -10.36
CA HIS A 33 22.62 -6.39 -9.99
C HIS A 33 22.21 -6.94 -8.60
N ASN A 34 22.92 -7.94 -8.07
CA ASN A 34 22.61 -8.53 -6.76
C ASN A 34 22.86 -7.54 -5.61
N ASN A 35 23.92 -6.74 -5.68
CA ASN A 35 24.26 -5.77 -4.63
C ASN A 35 23.20 -4.66 -4.50
N ILE A 36 22.63 -4.21 -5.62
CA ILE A 36 21.61 -3.15 -5.64
C ILE A 36 20.29 -3.68 -5.06
N LYS A 37 19.91 -4.93 -5.38
CA LYS A 37 18.72 -5.59 -4.83
C LYS A 37 18.81 -5.69 -3.31
N ASP A 38 19.93 -6.19 -2.80
CA ASP A 38 20.16 -6.35 -1.37
C ASP A 38 20.16 -4.99 -0.65
N THR A 39 20.77 -3.97 -1.28
CA THR A 39 20.76 -2.59 -0.76
C THR A 39 19.33 -2.06 -0.66
N PHE A 40 18.53 -2.15 -1.73
CA PHE A 40 17.15 -1.66 -1.72
C PHE A 40 16.27 -2.42 -0.71
N ALA A 41 16.38 -3.75 -0.63
CA ALA A 41 15.67 -4.54 0.36
C ALA A 41 16.07 -4.16 1.81
N CYS A 42 17.36 -3.88 2.04
CA CYS A 42 17.85 -3.39 3.32
C CYS A 42 17.32 -1.99 3.66
N GLU A 43 17.18 -1.09 2.68
CA GLU A 43 16.55 0.21 2.86
C GLU A 43 15.07 0.07 3.26
N LEU A 44 14.30 -0.77 2.57
CA LEU A 44 12.90 -1.04 2.92
C LEU A 44 12.79 -1.59 4.34
N ARG A 45 13.62 -2.60 4.69
CA ARG A 45 13.66 -3.21 6.03
C ARG A 45 13.99 -2.18 7.11
N ARG A 46 15.02 -1.36 6.88
CA ARG A 46 15.43 -0.29 7.79
C ARG A 46 14.29 0.69 8.01
N ASN A 47 13.63 1.14 6.94
CA ASN A 47 12.52 2.09 7.05
C ASN A 47 11.31 1.51 7.79
N VAL A 48 10.99 0.23 7.57
CA VAL A 48 9.97 -0.49 8.34
C VAL A 48 10.35 -0.49 9.83
N HIS A 49 11.59 -0.86 10.16
CA HIS A 49 12.07 -0.87 11.54
C HIS A 49 11.99 0.50 12.21
N LEU A 50 12.49 1.55 11.55
CA LEU A 50 12.42 2.93 12.04
C LEU A 50 10.98 3.40 12.22
N THR A 51 10.08 2.97 11.34
CA THR A 51 8.65 3.30 11.45
C THR A 51 8.01 2.61 12.65
N PHE A 52 8.33 1.34 12.91
CA PHE A 52 7.89 0.65 14.14
C PHE A 52 8.43 1.31 15.40
N GLN A 53 9.71 1.68 15.43
CA GLN A 53 10.27 2.47 16.54
C GLN A 53 9.54 3.81 16.71
N LYS A 54 9.18 4.49 15.62
CA LYS A 54 8.43 5.74 15.67
C LYS A 54 7.00 5.52 16.19
N LEU A 55 6.36 4.41 15.85
CA LEU A 55 5.03 4.04 16.33
C LEU A 55 4.97 3.85 17.85
N GLU A 56 6.09 3.47 18.50
CA GLU A 56 6.16 3.42 19.97
C GLU A 56 5.88 4.78 20.62
N SER A 57 6.13 5.89 19.92
CA SER A 57 5.79 7.24 20.39
C SER A 57 4.31 7.59 20.23
N TYR A 58 3.52 6.77 19.54
CA TYR A 58 2.13 7.03 19.15
C TYR A 58 1.22 5.80 19.42
N PRO A 59 0.90 5.49 20.69
CA PRO A 59 0.21 4.25 21.08
C PRO A 59 -1.15 4.05 20.39
N GLU A 60 -1.90 5.12 20.13
CA GLU A 60 -3.19 5.07 19.43
C GLU A 60 -3.05 4.67 17.96
N VAL A 61 -1.96 5.07 17.31
CA VAL A 61 -1.65 4.66 15.94
C VAL A 61 -1.07 3.25 15.94
N LYS A 62 -0.18 2.92 16.89
CA LYS A 62 0.43 1.61 17.05
C LYS A 62 -0.60 0.49 17.21
N GLY A 63 -1.58 0.66 18.12
CA GLY A 63 -2.65 -0.32 18.31
C GLY A 63 -3.38 -0.61 17.00
N SER A 64 -3.71 0.44 16.26
CA SER A 64 -4.36 0.35 14.95
C SER A 64 -3.49 -0.26 13.84
N VAL A 65 -2.16 -0.33 14.01
CA VAL A 65 -1.23 -0.92 13.02
C VAL A 65 -1.00 -2.40 13.28
N ILE A 66 -0.79 -2.77 14.56
CA ILE A 66 -0.48 -4.15 14.96
C ILE A 66 -1.62 -5.12 14.61
N ASP A 67 -2.87 -4.64 14.61
CA ASP A 67 -4.05 -5.43 14.22
C ASP A 67 -4.04 -5.91 12.76
N TYR A 68 -3.20 -5.31 11.92
CA TYR A 68 -3.15 -5.52 10.47
C TYR A 68 -1.83 -6.11 9.96
N ILE A 69 -0.75 -6.06 10.73
CA ILE A 69 0.57 -6.53 10.31
C ILE A 69 0.99 -7.72 11.16
N GLN A 70 1.10 -8.89 10.53
CA GLN A 70 1.75 -10.04 11.16
C GLN A 70 3.26 -9.99 10.95
N PRO A 71 4.08 -10.16 12.00
CA PRO A 71 5.52 -10.29 11.84
C PRO A 71 5.88 -11.63 11.20
N CYS A 72 6.55 -11.60 10.04
CA CYS A 72 7.36 -12.74 9.59
C CYS A 72 8.59 -12.88 10.50
N PHE A 73 8.84 -14.10 10.98
CA PHE A 73 9.89 -14.46 11.94
C PHE A 73 11.16 -15.05 11.30
N GLU A 74 11.25 -15.09 9.97
CA GLU A 74 12.47 -15.55 9.29
C GLU A 74 13.47 -14.40 9.13
N ASP A 75 14.67 -14.58 9.69
CA ASP A 75 15.77 -13.62 9.57
C ASP A 75 16.18 -13.48 8.10
N LYS A 76 16.05 -12.26 7.56
CA LYS A 76 16.49 -11.84 6.20
C LYS A 76 15.64 -12.34 5.01
N CYS A 77 14.34 -12.51 5.17
CA CYS A 77 13.44 -12.77 4.04
C CYS A 77 13.21 -11.49 3.18
N ILE A 78 13.88 -11.40 2.02
CA ILE A 78 13.75 -10.29 1.05
C ILE A 78 12.29 -10.07 0.60
N SER A 79 11.58 -11.18 0.32
CA SER A 79 10.16 -11.14 -0.03
C SER A 79 9.29 -10.58 1.10
N CYS A 80 9.70 -10.79 2.34
CA CYS A 80 8.97 -10.32 3.51
C CYS A 80 9.26 -8.84 3.79
N ASP A 81 10.44 -8.32 3.42
CA ASP A 81 10.78 -6.92 3.61
C ASP A 81 9.91 -5.99 2.76
N TYR A 82 9.75 -6.30 1.46
CA TYR A 82 8.89 -5.50 0.58
C TYR A 82 7.42 -5.63 0.97
N LEU A 83 6.97 -6.83 1.36
CA LEU A 83 5.59 -7.05 1.78
C LEU A 83 5.26 -6.30 3.06
N LYS A 84 6.14 -6.35 4.07
CA LYS A 84 5.98 -5.57 5.31
C LYS A 84 5.95 -4.06 5.00
N PHE A 85 6.81 -3.59 4.10
CA PHE A 85 6.82 -2.19 3.68
C PHE A 85 5.50 -1.80 3.01
N LEU A 86 5.02 -2.61 2.05
CA LEU A 86 3.77 -2.39 1.35
C LEU A 86 2.59 -2.42 2.31
N GLN A 87 2.49 -3.43 3.17
CA GLN A 87 1.44 -3.55 4.17
C GLN A 87 1.41 -2.33 5.10
N LEU A 88 2.56 -1.91 5.62
CA LEU A 88 2.64 -0.74 6.49
C LEU A 88 2.24 0.54 5.74
N SER A 89 2.61 0.68 4.47
CA SER A 89 2.17 1.78 3.60
C SER A 89 0.65 1.79 3.46
N LEU A 90 0.03 0.65 3.13
CA LEU A 90 -1.42 0.53 2.96
C LEU A 90 -2.19 0.80 4.26
N VAL A 91 -1.72 0.25 5.39
CA VAL A 91 -2.35 0.46 6.70
C VAL A 91 -2.27 1.93 7.10
N LEU A 92 -1.11 2.57 6.98
CA LEU A 92 -0.97 3.99 7.33
C LEU A 92 -1.82 4.89 6.41
N LEU A 93 -1.94 4.59 5.11
CA LEU A 93 -2.85 5.29 4.21
C LEU A 93 -4.32 5.13 4.63
N ARG A 94 -4.71 3.91 5.04
CA ARG A 94 -6.07 3.62 5.54
C ARG A 94 -6.37 4.39 6.83
N LEU A 95 -5.42 4.41 7.77
CA LEU A 95 -5.55 5.17 9.01
C LEU A 95 -5.61 6.67 8.75
N LEU A 96 -4.83 7.17 7.79
CA LEU A 96 -4.86 8.57 7.40
C LEU A 96 -6.23 8.96 6.83
N ARG A 97 -6.80 8.13 5.95
CA ARG A 97 -8.17 8.31 5.43
C ARG A 97 -9.17 8.42 6.58
N PHE A 98 -9.12 7.52 7.55
CA PHE A 98 -10.04 7.57 8.70
C PHE A 98 -9.85 8.83 9.54
N ALA A 99 -8.62 9.21 9.85
CA ALA A 99 -8.32 10.42 10.61
C ALA A 99 -8.80 11.70 9.88
N LEU A 100 -8.63 11.78 8.56
CA LEU A 100 -9.12 12.90 7.77
C LEU A 100 -10.65 12.98 7.72
N LYS A 101 -11.33 11.82 7.68
CA LYS A 101 -12.79 11.75 7.72
C LYS A 101 -13.32 12.21 9.09
N GLU A 102 -12.72 11.75 10.18
CA GLU A 102 -13.06 12.18 11.54
C GLU A 102 -12.90 13.70 11.73
N GLU A 103 -11.79 14.28 11.25
CA GLU A 103 -11.56 15.73 11.32
C GLU A 103 -12.63 16.50 10.53
N SER A 104 -13.06 15.99 9.37
CA SER A 104 -14.10 16.63 8.55
C SER A 104 -15.49 16.61 9.17
N GLU A 105 -15.86 15.51 9.84
CA GLU A 105 -17.16 15.38 10.52
C GLU A 105 -17.23 16.21 11.81
N SER A 106 -16.08 16.42 12.47
CA SER A 106 -16.00 17.24 13.68
C SER A 106 -16.20 18.74 13.41
N GLY A 107 -15.82 19.22 12.21
CA GLY A 107 -15.93 20.62 11.80
C GLY A 107 -17.34 21.07 11.38
N SER A 108 -18.23 20.13 11.02
CA SER A 108 -19.55 20.43 10.47
C SER A 108 -20.63 20.82 11.51
N LYS A 109 -20.30 20.89 12.81
CA LYS A 109 -21.28 21.19 13.88
C LYS A 109 -21.52 22.68 14.15
N LYS A 110 -20.88 23.61 13.44
CA LYS A 110 -21.16 25.06 13.56
C LYS A 110 -21.15 25.79 12.22
N THR A 111 -22.23 26.53 12.00
CA THR A 111 -22.42 27.66 11.05
C THR A 111 -23.15 27.37 9.75
N ASP A 112 -24.44 27.68 9.79
CA ASP A 112 -25.20 28.67 8.99
C ASP A 112 -24.86 28.95 7.51
N VAL A 113 -25.94 29.21 6.80
CA VAL A 113 -26.13 29.32 5.34
C VAL A 113 -25.14 30.30 4.67
N SER A 114 -24.68 29.91 3.48
CA SER A 114 -23.87 30.67 2.50
C SER A 114 -22.35 30.67 2.70
N LYS A 115 -21.65 29.66 2.16
CA LYS A 115 -20.25 29.76 1.72
C LYS A 115 -19.92 28.65 0.72
N LEU A 116 -19.04 28.98 -0.23
CA LEU A 116 -18.46 28.07 -1.23
C LEU A 116 -18.06 26.72 -0.58
N PRO A 117 -18.06 25.60 -1.32
CA PRO A 117 -17.59 24.33 -0.81
C PRO A 117 -16.10 24.45 -0.45
N VAL A 118 -15.82 24.67 0.84
CA VAL A 118 -14.47 24.59 1.39
C VAL A 118 -14.20 23.09 1.60
N PRO A 119 -13.10 22.53 1.07
CA PRO A 119 -12.81 21.12 1.23
C PRO A 119 -12.77 20.75 2.71
N THR A 120 -13.58 19.77 3.08
CA THR A 120 -13.89 19.43 4.48
C THR A 120 -12.70 18.77 5.20
N ALA A 121 -11.68 18.34 4.45
CA ALA A 121 -10.38 17.89 4.96
C ALA A 121 -9.25 18.45 4.10
N LEU A 122 -8.25 19.09 4.72
CA LEU A 122 -7.13 19.71 4.02
C LEU A 122 -5.80 19.13 4.52
N LEU A 123 -5.04 18.52 3.60
CA LEU A 123 -3.65 18.18 3.83
C LEU A 123 -2.76 19.39 3.56
N SER A 124 -1.79 19.63 4.45
CA SER A 124 -0.73 20.62 4.23
C SER A 124 0.13 20.24 3.02
N ILE A 125 0.91 21.17 2.48
CA ILE A 125 1.78 20.91 1.32
C ILE A 125 2.79 19.79 1.63
N SER A 126 3.35 19.77 2.84
CA SER A 126 4.29 18.73 3.27
C SER A 126 3.59 17.37 3.39
N GLN A 127 2.41 17.32 3.99
CA GLN A 127 1.62 16.10 4.11
C GLN A 127 1.21 15.55 2.74
N LYS A 128 0.80 16.41 1.78
CA LYS A 128 0.48 16.00 0.40
C LYS A 128 1.67 15.32 -0.28
N LYS A 129 2.88 15.85 -0.12
CA LYS A 129 4.10 15.25 -0.68
C LYS A 129 4.39 13.88 -0.05
N ILE A 130 4.22 13.74 1.27
CA ILE A 130 4.39 12.47 1.98
C ILE A 130 3.37 11.43 1.47
N VAL A 131 2.09 11.82 1.37
CA VAL A 131 1.02 10.96 0.86
C VAL A 131 1.29 10.54 -0.58
N GLN A 132 1.64 11.49 -1.45
CA GLN A 132 1.99 11.19 -2.84
C GLN A 132 3.15 10.20 -2.94
N LYS A 133 4.21 10.39 -2.13
CA LYS A 133 5.36 9.48 -2.10
C LYS A 133 4.96 8.08 -1.63
N CYS A 134 4.13 7.98 -0.60
CA CYS A 134 3.63 6.69 -0.11
C CYS A 134 2.74 5.99 -1.14
N LEU A 135 1.84 6.73 -1.80
CA LEU A 135 1.02 6.21 -2.91
C LEU A 135 1.91 5.70 -4.05
N GLN A 136 2.96 6.43 -4.42
CA GLN A 136 3.91 5.97 -5.43
C GLN A 136 4.54 4.62 -5.07
N PHE A 137 4.93 4.41 -3.79
CA PHE A 137 5.40 3.10 -3.34
C PHE A 137 4.32 2.04 -3.36
N ALA A 138 3.09 2.35 -2.92
CA ALA A 138 1.98 1.41 -2.96
C ALA A 138 1.71 0.91 -4.39
N ILE A 139 1.74 1.81 -5.38
CA ILE A 139 1.58 1.46 -6.79
C ILE A 139 2.78 0.66 -7.30
N ALA A 140 4.01 1.13 -7.02
CA ALA A 140 5.24 0.51 -7.52
C ALA A 140 5.52 -0.88 -6.95
N LEU A 141 5.04 -1.16 -5.73
CA LEU A 141 5.24 -2.44 -5.03
C LEU A 141 4.00 -3.33 -5.03
N GLY A 142 2.79 -2.76 -5.08
CA GLY A 142 1.54 -3.47 -4.90
C GLY A 142 0.69 -3.66 -6.16
N ILE A 143 0.77 -2.74 -7.13
CA ILE A 143 0.02 -2.85 -8.39
C ILE A 143 0.93 -3.33 -9.51
N LEU A 144 1.90 -2.51 -9.91
CA LEU A 144 2.67 -2.71 -11.14
C LEU A 144 3.37 -4.07 -11.25
N PRO A 145 4.04 -4.61 -10.20
CA PRO A 145 4.69 -5.92 -10.32
C PRO A 145 3.69 -7.10 -10.27
N ASN A 146 2.44 -6.84 -9.87
CA ASN A 146 1.35 -7.81 -9.82
C ASN A 146 0.45 -7.77 -11.06
N LEU A 147 0.68 -6.84 -11.99
CA LEU A 147 0.00 -6.82 -13.28
C LEU A 147 0.54 -7.92 -14.21
N LEU A 148 -0.36 -8.54 -14.96
CA LEU A 148 -0.02 -9.46 -16.03
C LEU A 148 0.65 -8.72 -17.18
N ARG A 149 1.51 -9.43 -17.91
CA ARG A 149 2.14 -8.88 -19.11
C ARG A 149 1.07 -8.42 -20.10
N GLY A 150 1.23 -7.21 -20.62
CA GLY A 150 0.27 -6.59 -21.55
C GLY A 150 -0.81 -5.74 -20.89
N ILE A 151 -0.90 -5.72 -19.56
CA ILE A 151 -1.82 -4.85 -18.81
C ILE A 151 -1.05 -3.66 -18.24
N GLY A 152 -1.53 -2.45 -18.53
CA GLY A 152 -0.89 -1.21 -18.11
C GLY A 152 0.46 -0.95 -18.79
N ILE A 153 1.21 0.02 -18.27
CA ILE A 153 2.56 0.31 -18.77
C ILE A 153 3.56 -0.45 -17.88
N PRO A 154 4.38 -1.34 -18.45
CA PRO A 154 5.37 -2.11 -17.70
C PRO A 154 6.29 -1.24 -16.86
N LEU A 155 6.67 -1.75 -15.69
CA LEU A 155 7.54 -1.04 -14.76
C LEU A 155 8.88 -0.67 -15.40
N SER A 156 9.42 -1.54 -16.26
CA SER A 156 10.64 -1.32 -17.06
C SER A 156 10.59 -0.09 -17.96
N LYS A 157 9.41 0.37 -18.37
CA LYS A 157 9.23 1.59 -19.15
C LYS A 157 9.07 2.84 -18.28
N ARG A 158 8.92 2.68 -16.97
CA ARG A 158 8.63 3.77 -16.01
C ARG A 158 9.78 4.07 -15.08
N LEU A 159 10.50 3.03 -14.65
CA LEU A 159 11.56 3.13 -13.67
C LEU A 159 12.85 2.55 -14.23
N ARG A 160 13.93 3.34 -14.12
CA ARG A 160 15.28 2.93 -14.51
C ARG A 160 15.74 1.62 -13.85
N HIS A 161 15.20 1.30 -12.68
CA HIS A 161 15.57 0.13 -11.88
C HIS A 161 14.41 -0.86 -11.66
N ALA A 162 13.44 -0.90 -12.58
CA ALA A 162 12.26 -1.76 -12.50
C ALA A 162 12.56 -3.25 -12.27
N ILE A 163 13.70 -3.73 -12.78
CA ILE A 163 14.14 -5.12 -12.64
C ILE A 163 14.25 -5.54 -11.17
N ILE A 164 14.61 -4.61 -10.27
CA ILE A 164 14.67 -4.87 -8.82
C ILE A 164 13.26 -5.20 -8.30
N LEU A 165 12.26 -4.46 -8.75
CA LEU A 165 10.89 -4.58 -8.30
C LEU A 165 10.17 -5.80 -8.90
N GLU A 166 10.46 -6.13 -10.16
CA GLU A 166 9.99 -7.36 -10.79
C GLU A 166 10.53 -8.60 -10.06
N HIS A 167 11.75 -8.52 -9.51
CA HIS A 167 12.35 -9.63 -8.77
C HIS A 167 11.67 -9.92 -7.42
N PHE A 168 11.12 -8.92 -6.73
CA PHE A 168 10.37 -9.16 -5.48
C PHE A 168 9.13 -10.04 -5.67
N THR A 169 8.61 -10.09 -6.90
CA THR A 169 7.42 -10.86 -7.25
C THR A 169 7.72 -12.00 -8.21
N SER A 170 8.99 -12.30 -8.52
CA SER A 170 9.33 -13.39 -9.45
C SER A 170 8.92 -14.75 -8.90
N GLU A 171 9.07 -14.94 -7.59
CA GLU A 171 8.72 -16.18 -6.88
C GLU A 171 7.24 -16.25 -6.46
N SER A 172 6.46 -15.20 -6.71
CA SER A 172 5.04 -15.18 -6.31
C SER A 172 4.16 -15.88 -7.35
N THR A 173 3.27 -16.76 -6.90
CA THR A 173 2.30 -17.42 -7.79
C THR A 173 1.28 -16.42 -8.35
N LEU A 174 0.61 -16.76 -9.45
CA LEU A 174 -0.43 -15.88 -10.04
C LEU A 174 -1.55 -15.57 -9.05
N TYR A 175 -1.91 -16.56 -8.22
CA TYR A 175 -2.90 -16.39 -7.15
C TYR A 175 -2.43 -15.39 -6.08
N GLN A 176 -1.16 -15.49 -5.65
CA GLN A 176 -0.58 -14.56 -4.69
C GLN A 176 -0.54 -13.12 -5.23
N LYS A 177 -0.15 -12.94 -6.49
CA LYS A 177 -0.17 -11.64 -7.17
C LYS A 177 -1.58 -11.07 -7.26
N HIS A 178 -2.57 -11.90 -7.58
CA HIS A 178 -3.97 -11.51 -7.63
C HIS A 178 -4.48 -11.03 -6.26
N ILE A 179 -4.18 -11.74 -5.17
CA ILE A 179 -4.52 -11.32 -3.81
C ILE A 179 -3.85 -9.98 -3.47
N GLN A 180 -2.55 -9.84 -3.72
CA GLN A 180 -1.82 -8.61 -3.40
C GLN A 180 -2.39 -7.41 -4.17
N LEU A 181 -2.72 -7.60 -5.46
CA LEU A 181 -3.36 -6.60 -6.29
C LEU A 181 -4.72 -6.17 -5.73
N ALA A 182 -5.56 -7.14 -5.34
CA ALA A 182 -6.88 -6.87 -4.76
C ALA A 182 -6.78 -6.07 -3.46
N LEU A 183 -5.84 -6.38 -2.57
CA LEU A 183 -5.64 -5.67 -1.31
C LEU A 183 -5.15 -4.24 -1.50
N CYS A 184 -4.22 -4.07 -2.44
CA CYS A 184 -3.71 -2.75 -2.79
C CYS A 184 -4.86 -1.89 -3.35
N LEU A 185 -5.64 -2.44 -4.29
CA LEU A 185 -6.77 -1.74 -4.89
C LEU A 185 -7.89 -1.44 -3.89
N ASP A 186 -8.27 -2.37 -3.01
CA ASP A 186 -9.27 -2.12 -1.94
C ASP A 186 -8.87 -0.90 -1.09
N THR A 187 -7.61 -0.85 -0.67
CA THR A 187 -7.10 0.25 0.15
C THR A 187 -7.12 1.57 -0.62
N LEU A 188 -6.68 1.57 -1.88
CA LEU A 188 -6.61 2.77 -2.71
C LEU A 188 -8.00 3.29 -3.11
N LEU A 189 -8.93 2.39 -3.45
CA LEU A 189 -10.34 2.71 -3.68
C LEU A 189 -10.97 3.31 -2.43
N GLY A 190 -10.65 2.75 -1.26
CA GLY A 190 -11.02 3.38 0.00
C GLY A 190 -10.47 4.81 0.07
N CYS A 191 -9.19 5.03 -0.21
CA CYS A 191 -8.61 6.38 -0.15
C CYS A 191 -9.27 7.37 -1.14
N LEU A 192 -9.88 6.92 -2.24
CA LEU A 192 -10.63 7.77 -3.18
C LEU A 192 -11.92 8.36 -2.60
N GLU A 193 -12.48 7.78 -1.53
CA GLU A 193 -13.64 8.34 -0.83
C GLU A 193 -13.28 9.59 0.00
N CYS A 194 -11.99 9.85 0.22
CA CYS A 194 -11.52 11.04 0.93
C CYS A 194 -11.06 12.11 -0.08
N GLU A 195 -11.75 13.25 -0.13
CA GLU A 195 -11.48 14.35 -1.08
C GLU A 195 -10.01 14.80 -1.06
N ALA A 196 -9.40 14.87 0.12
CA ALA A 196 -8.01 15.29 0.31
C ALA A 196 -6.98 14.37 -0.38
N MET A 197 -7.30 13.08 -0.51
CA MET A 197 -6.44 12.07 -1.14
C MET A 197 -6.85 11.79 -2.59
N GLN A 198 -8.15 11.91 -2.88
CA GLN A 198 -8.76 11.57 -4.17
C GLN A 198 -8.04 12.26 -5.34
N LYS A 199 -7.82 13.58 -5.26
CA LYS A 199 -7.15 14.33 -6.33
C LYS A 199 -5.73 13.83 -6.59
N ILE A 200 -4.98 13.48 -5.54
CA ILE A 200 -3.61 12.95 -5.68
C ILE A 200 -3.67 11.60 -6.39
N ILE A 201 -4.57 10.72 -5.97
CA ILE A 201 -4.67 9.37 -6.52
C ILE A 201 -5.09 9.41 -7.99
N ILE A 202 -6.14 10.16 -8.35
CA ILE A 202 -6.66 10.20 -9.72
C ILE A 202 -5.62 10.80 -10.67
N VAL A 203 -5.00 11.92 -10.29
CA VAL A 203 -4.05 12.65 -11.17
C VAL A 203 -2.79 11.84 -11.44
N TYR A 204 -2.23 11.17 -10.42
CA TYR A 204 -0.92 10.51 -10.56
C TYR A 204 -1.00 9.00 -10.81
N HIS A 205 -2.10 8.35 -10.40
CA HIS A 205 -2.18 6.89 -10.33
C HIS A 205 -3.49 6.31 -10.89
N GLY A 206 -4.37 7.13 -11.45
CA GLY A 206 -5.67 6.69 -11.96
C GLY A 206 -5.57 5.62 -13.04
N THR A 207 -4.62 5.74 -13.97
CA THR A 207 -4.40 4.75 -15.03
C THR A 207 -3.95 3.38 -14.49
N ASP A 208 -3.19 3.39 -13.40
CA ASP A 208 -2.64 2.16 -12.80
C ASP A 208 -3.70 1.43 -12.00
N ILE A 209 -4.52 2.19 -11.28
CA ILE A 209 -5.69 1.68 -10.60
C ILE A 209 -6.67 1.08 -11.62
N LEU A 210 -6.95 1.79 -12.71
CA LEU A 210 -7.83 1.28 -13.77
C LEU A 210 -7.28 -0.02 -14.39
N ALA A 211 -5.98 -0.07 -14.70
CA ALA A 211 -5.35 -1.28 -15.21
C ALA A 211 -5.48 -2.46 -14.24
N GLY A 212 -5.26 -2.22 -12.95
CA GLY A 212 -5.45 -3.21 -11.89
C GLY A 212 -6.89 -3.71 -11.78
N LEU A 213 -7.88 -2.80 -11.83
CA LEU A 213 -9.30 -3.17 -11.79
C LEU A 213 -9.70 -3.99 -13.01
N LEU A 214 -9.28 -3.59 -14.22
CA LEU A 214 -9.53 -4.35 -15.44
C LEU A 214 -8.96 -5.76 -15.35
N GLN A 215 -7.76 -5.92 -14.79
CA GLN A 215 -7.19 -7.23 -14.53
C GLN A 215 -7.97 -8.04 -13.48
N LEU A 216 -8.47 -7.42 -12.41
CA LEU A 216 -9.28 -8.16 -11.44
C LEU A 216 -10.61 -8.62 -12.03
N CYS A 217 -11.23 -7.81 -12.90
CA CYS A 217 -12.53 -8.13 -13.51
C CYS A 217 -12.41 -9.12 -14.68
N HIS A 218 -11.33 -9.07 -15.46
CA HIS A 218 -11.21 -9.80 -16.73
C HIS A 218 -9.95 -10.65 -16.85
N GLY A 219 -9.05 -10.61 -15.86
CA GLY A 219 -7.82 -11.39 -15.87
C GLY A 219 -8.11 -12.89 -15.72
N PRO A 220 -7.35 -13.75 -16.41
CA PRO A 220 -7.50 -15.19 -16.29
C PRO A 220 -7.07 -15.65 -14.88
N ILE A 221 -8.04 -15.93 -14.00
CA ILE A 221 -7.80 -16.61 -12.71
C ILE A 221 -7.85 -18.14 -12.90
N LYS A 222 -8.31 -18.61 -14.06
CA LYS A 222 -8.79 -19.98 -14.24
C LYS A 222 -7.79 -20.91 -14.94
N LYS A 223 -6.94 -21.54 -14.11
CA LYS A 223 -6.52 -22.96 -14.09
C LYS A 223 -5.25 -23.02 -13.26
N THR A 224 -5.39 -22.77 -11.97
CA THR A 224 -4.44 -23.34 -11.03
C THR A 224 -4.75 -24.83 -11.05
N ASP A 225 -3.90 -25.62 -11.72
CA ASP A 225 -4.02 -27.07 -11.69
C ASP A 225 -4.09 -27.53 -10.22
N GLU A 226 -4.86 -28.58 -9.98
CA GLU A 226 -5.10 -29.24 -8.69
C GLU A 226 -3.82 -29.79 -8.01
N THR A 227 -2.65 -29.37 -8.48
CA THR A 227 -1.31 -29.68 -7.99
C THR A 227 -0.66 -28.55 -7.17
N GLU A 228 -1.22 -27.34 -7.10
CA GLU A 228 -0.66 -26.25 -6.26
C GLU A 228 -1.06 -26.32 -4.78
N THR A 229 -1.72 -27.38 -4.32
CA THR A 229 -2.01 -27.60 -2.89
C THR A 229 -0.79 -28.01 -2.06
N ASP A 230 0.33 -28.39 -2.67
CA ASP A 230 1.47 -28.99 -1.94
C ASP A 230 2.71 -28.09 -1.77
N PHE A 231 2.71 -26.83 -2.22
CA PHE A 231 3.84 -25.90 -2.02
C PHE A 231 3.56 -24.70 -1.10
N VAL A 232 2.67 -24.88 -0.13
CA VAL A 232 2.36 -23.87 0.92
C VAL A 232 3.16 -24.17 2.19
N ARG A 233 4.50 -24.25 2.11
CA ARG A 233 5.32 -24.56 3.30
C ARG A 233 6.61 -23.78 3.49
N GLY A 234 6.76 -22.63 2.85
CA GLY A 234 7.82 -21.68 3.18
C GLY A 234 7.32 -20.26 3.04
N CYS A 235 7.05 -19.59 4.16
CA CYS A 235 6.72 -18.16 4.25
C CYS A 235 5.36 -17.65 3.73
N SER A 236 4.36 -18.51 3.46
CA SER A 236 3.08 -18.10 2.82
C SER A 236 1.83 -18.18 3.73
N ASP A 237 1.94 -17.83 5.01
CA ASP A 237 0.74 -17.75 5.86
C ASP A 237 0.11 -16.36 5.71
N TYR A 238 -0.79 -16.23 4.72
CA TYR A 238 -1.66 -15.06 4.62
C TYR A 238 -2.61 -15.06 5.83
N PRO A 239 -2.71 -13.97 6.62
CA PRO A 239 -3.53 -13.96 7.82
C PRO A 239 -4.98 -14.38 7.51
N LEU A 240 -5.60 -15.15 8.41
CA LEU A 240 -6.99 -15.59 8.35
C LEU A 240 -8.01 -14.46 8.04
N LYS A 241 -7.70 -13.20 8.42
CA LYS A 241 -8.51 -12.01 8.07
C LYS A 241 -8.48 -11.66 6.57
N LEU A 242 -7.41 -12.02 5.85
CA LEU A 242 -7.26 -11.87 4.40
C LEU A 242 -8.10 -12.90 3.65
N LYS A 243 -8.15 -14.14 4.15
CA LYS A 243 -9.11 -15.15 3.69
C LYS A 243 -10.56 -14.68 3.91
N MET A 244 -10.82 -13.98 5.01
CA MET A 244 -12.14 -13.41 5.31
C MET A 244 -12.48 -12.20 4.41
N LEU A 245 -11.51 -11.34 4.07
CA LEU A 245 -11.68 -10.24 3.11
C LEU A 245 -11.90 -10.76 1.68
N LEU A 246 -11.22 -11.86 1.31
CA LEU A 246 -11.47 -12.59 0.07
C LEU A 246 -12.87 -13.20 0.05
N LEU A 247 -13.33 -13.78 1.16
CA LEU A 247 -14.71 -14.26 1.28
C LEU A 247 -15.72 -13.12 1.11
N TYR A 248 -15.44 -11.93 1.64
CA TYR A 248 -16.29 -10.74 1.49
C TYR A 248 -16.30 -10.17 0.07
N LEU A 249 -15.16 -10.14 -0.63
CA LEU A 249 -15.08 -9.66 -2.01
C LEU A 249 -15.69 -10.65 -3.01
N PHE A 250 -15.55 -11.96 -2.78
CA PHE A 250 -16.11 -13.00 -3.67
C PHE A 250 -17.56 -13.38 -3.34
N LEU A 251 -18.00 -13.39 -2.08
CA LEU A 251 -19.43 -13.57 -1.72
C LEU A 251 -20.24 -12.27 -1.85
N GLY A 252 -19.61 -11.11 -1.70
CA GLY A 252 -20.28 -9.81 -1.82
C GLY A 252 -20.76 -9.47 -3.23
N ALA A 253 -20.21 -10.12 -4.26
CA ALA A 253 -20.68 -10.00 -5.64
C ALA A 253 -21.95 -10.82 -5.93
N GLY A 254 -22.36 -11.72 -5.01
CA GLY A 254 -23.53 -12.61 -5.20
C GLY A 254 -24.72 -12.33 -4.28
N VAL A 255 -24.62 -11.39 -3.33
CA VAL A 255 -25.67 -11.19 -2.29
C VAL A 255 -26.28 -9.77 -2.30
N ARG A 256 -25.84 -8.85 -3.18
CA ARG A 256 -26.48 -7.53 -3.33
C ARG A 256 -27.64 -7.46 -4.33
N GLU A 257 -28.06 -8.58 -4.92
CA GLU A 257 -29.30 -8.66 -5.73
C GLU A 257 -30.44 -9.47 -5.09
N MET A 258 -30.32 -9.91 -3.84
CA MET A 258 -31.45 -10.43 -3.09
C MET A 258 -31.33 -10.05 -1.62
N ILE A 259 -31.90 -8.89 -1.27
CA ILE A 259 -32.66 -8.51 -0.05
C ILE A 259 -32.65 -6.98 0.06
#